data_AF-A0AA96XE64-F1
#
_entry.id   AF-A0AA96XE64-F1
#
_cell.length_a   1.000
_cell.length_b   1.000
_cell.length_c   1.000
_cell.angle_alpha   90.00
_cell.angle_beta   90.00
_cell.angle_gamma   90.00
#
_symmetry.space_group_name_H-M   'P 1'
#
loop_
_entity.id
_entity.type
_entity.pdbx_description
1 polymer ?
#
loop_
_entity_poly.entity_id
_entity_poly.type
_entity_poly.pdbx_seq_one_letter_code
_entity_poly.pdbx_strand_id
1 'polypeptide(L)'
;MTLPSRKTLLGNALSLMALAWIYGGDLSDAVRARTADVSAFMTVPSLERPAVVLAVAAVAALAFVVGLLQRKEEGFKGYRLLPIVLVGALFVDLVLSESRTPLTSTDIASMALQRFHQSAQERTSALEVPDDPRLLQSLLEELGRPPYLVRGESLPAYTLQVRKDCEGPVRDAPGVRAGTILYCVAPERQGAWVTMVGLPAEERFGPPAVVSVAGEPRFLLVRPIPPDEAEPGAAFRDSLAAPPSPAGDTDAGSPRAGP
;
A
#
# COMPACT_ATOMS: atom_id res chain seq x y z
N MET A 1 47.04 -7.20 -34.21
CA MET A 1 45.99 -7.72 -33.31
C MET A 1 45.32 -6.55 -32.64
N THR A 2 44.03 -6.33 -32.87
CA THR A 2 43.28 -5.22 -32.28
C THR A 2 42.78 -5.64 -30.90
N LEU A 3 43.35 -5.04 -29.88
CA LEU A 3 42.84 -5.08 -28.50
C LEU A 3 41.39 -4.60 -28.45
N PRO A 4 40.65 -4.94 -27.38
CA PRO A 4 39.24 -4.61 -27.33
C PRO A 4 38.99 -3.10 -27.35
N SER A 5 37.90 -2.70 -28.01
CA SER A 5 37.59 -1.29 -28.17
C SER A 5 37.16 -0.66 -26.84
N ARG A 6 37.38 0.66 -26.69
CA ARG A 6 36.89 1.42 -25.52
C ARG A 6 35.38 1.27 -25.33
N LYS A 7 34.62 1.15 -26.43
CA LYS A 7 33.17 0.94 -26.40
C LYS A 7 32.81 -0.39 -25.76
N THR A 8 33.51 -1.47 -26.11
CA THR A 8 33.30 -2.80 -25.55
C THR A 8 33.64 -2.85 -24.06
N LEU A 9 34.74 -2.23 -23.65
CA LEU A 9 35.10 -2.12 -22.23
C LEU A 9 34.03 -1.35 -21.43
N LEU A 10 33.58 -0.20 -21.94
CA LEU A 10 32.56 0.61 -21.30
C LEU A 10 31.21 -0.13 -21.21
N GLY A 11 30.80 -0.82 -22.28
CA GLY A 11 29.57 -1.62 -22.30
C GLY A 11 29.57 -2.70 -21.23
N ASN A 12 30.66 -3.47 -21.12
CA ASN A 12 30.78 -4.50 -20.08
C ASN A 12 30.82 -3.90 -18.67
N ALA A 13 31.50 -2.77 -18.47
CA ALA A 13 31.55 -2.08 -17.17
C ALA A 13 30.16 -1.61 -16.74
N LEU A 14 29.41 -0.98 -17.64
CA LEU A 14 28.03 -0.55 -17.37
C LEU A 14 27.10 -1.74 -17.13
N SER A 15 27.24 -2.83 -17.91
CA SER A 15 26.44 -4.03 -17.69
C SER A 15 26.71 -4.68 -16.34
N LEU A 16 27.99 -4.80 -15.95
CA LEU A 16 28.36 -5.35 -14.65
C LEU A 16 27.84 -4.47 -13.50
N MET A 17 27.97 -3.14 -13.62
CA MET A 17 27.46 -2.19 -12.65
C MET A 17 25.94 -2.30 -12.49
N ALA A 18 25.20 -2.38 -13.60
CA ALA A 18 23.75 -2.55 -13.57
C ALA A 18 23.33 -3.89 -12.94
N LEU A 19 23.99 -5.00 -13.31
CA LEU A 19 23.74 -6.32 -12.72
C LEU A 19 24.00 -6.32 -11.21
N ALA A 20 25.12 -5.75 -10.78
CA ALA A 20 25.47 -5.67 -9.36
C ALA A 20 24.50 -4.77 -8.59
N TRP A 21 24.07 -3.64 -9.17
CA TRP A 21 23.14 -2.72 -8.53
C TRP A 21 21.75 -3.34 -8.35
N ILE A 22 21.16 -3.87 -9.42
CA ILE A 22 19.79 -4.39 -9.42
C ILE A 22 19.72 -5.68 -8.59
N TYR A 23 20.45 -6.72 -9.01
CA TYR A 23 20.34 -8.04 -8.39
C TYR A 23 21.08 -8.12 -7.05
N GLY A 24 22.12 -7.30 -6.84
CA GLY A 24 22.74 -7.15 -5.52
C GLY A 24 21.81 -6.43 -4.54
N GLY A 25 21.06 -5.43 -5.01
CA GLY A 25 19.98 -4.78 -4.26
C GLY A 25 18.88 -5.78 -3.86
N ASP A 26 18.38 -6.56 -4.82
CA ASP A 26 17.35 -7.57 -4.57
C ASP A 26 17.81 -8.66 -3.60
N LEU A 27 19.06 -9.12 -3.72
CA LEU A 27 19.63 -10.09 -2.80
C LEU A 27 19.76 -9.49 -1.39
N SER A 28 20.23 -8.25 -1.29
CA SER A 28 20.32 -7.52 -0.02
C SER A 28 18.95 -7.36 0.63
N ASP A 29 17.94 -6.93 -0.14
CA ASP A 29 16.56 -6.79 0.32
C ASP A 29 15.99 -8.13 0.78
N ALA A 30 16.24 -9.21 0.06
CA ALA A 30 15.82 -10.56 0.44
C ALA A 30 16.45 -10.99 1.77
N VAL A 31 17.75 -10.75 1.98
CA VAL A 31 18.41 -11.05 3.26
C VAL A 31 17.84 -10.17 4.37
N ARG A 32 17.73 -8.85 4.14
CA ARG A 32 17.23 -7.89 5.14
C ARG A 32 15.78 -8.16 5.53
N ALA A 33 14.91 -8.54 4.59
CA ALA A 33 13.52 -8.87 4.88
C ALA A 33 13.37 -10.04 5.86
N ARG A 34 14.35 -10.95 5.90
CA ARG A 34 14.38 -12.10 6.82
C ARG A 34 14.89 -11.73 8.21
N THR A 35 15.71 -10.68 8.33
CA THR A 35 16.35 -10.31 9.60
C THR A 35 15.78 -9.05 10.25
N ALA A 36 15.11 -8.19 9.48
CA ALA A 36 14.52 -6.95 9.97
C ALA A 36 13.37 -7.23 10.95
N ASP A 37 13.23 -6.35 11.95
CA ASP A 37 12.12 -6.44 12.90
C ASP A 37 10.77 -6.32 12.19
N VAL A 38 10.65 -5.35 11.28
CA VAL A 38 9.52 -5.22 10.36
C VAL A 38 10.05 -4.92 8.96
N SER A 39 9.42 -5.49 7.95
CA SER A 39 9.68 -5.15 6.55
C SER A 39 8.39 -4.92 5.77
N ALA A 40 8.44 -3.97 4.86
CA ALA A 40 7.32 -3.47 4.07
C ALA A 40 7.01 -4.37 2.85
N PHE A 41 7.00 -5.69 3.07
CA PHE A 41 6.72 -6.69 2.04
C PHE A 41 5.54 -7.56 2.44
N MET A 42 4.80 -8.03 1.43
CA MET A 42 3.71 -9.00 1.61
C MET A 42 4.18 -10.45 1.65
N THR A 43 5.22 -10.73 0.90
CA THR A 43 5.83 -12.04 0.76
C THR A 43 7.33 -11.88 0.82
N VAL A 44 8.01 -12.89 1.35
CA VAL A 44 9.47 -12.85 1.47
C VAL A 44 10.08 -12.77 0.07
N PRO A 45 10.94 -11.77 -0.22
CA PRO A 45 11.62 -11.71 -1.51
C PRO A 45 12.49 -12.96 -1.76
N SER A 46 12.49 -13.43 -3.01
CA SER A 46 13.21 -14.63 -3.42
C SER A 46 14.73 -14.40 -3.40
N LEU A 47 15.48 -15.30 -2.76
CA LEU A 47 16.95 -15.29 -2.81
C LEU A 47 17.50 -15.92 -4.09
N GLU A 48 16.81 -16.95 -4.60
CA GLU A 48 17.35 -17.83 -5.63
C GLU A 48 17.61 -17.10 -6.95
N ARG A 49 16.65 -16.31 -7.43
CA ARG A 49 16.78 -15.59 -8.70
C ARG A 49 17.95 -14.60 -8.74
N PRO A 50 18.03 -13.61 -7.83
CA PRO A 50 19.16 -12.67 -7.87
C PRO A 50 20.49 -13.40 -7.65
N ALA A 51 20.54 -14.46 -6.83
CA ALA A 51 21.74 -15.27 -6.67
C ALA A 51 22.16 -15.98 -7.96
N VAL A 52 21.22 -16.60 -8.70
CA VAL A 52 21.50 -17.25 -9.98
C VAL A 52 21.97 -16.24 -11.02
N VAL A 53 21.30 -15.09 -11.14
CA VAL A 53 21.71 -14.04 -12.10
C VAL A 53 23.11 -13.52 -11.77
N LEU A 54 23.41 -13.25 -10.50
CA LEU A 54 24.73 -12.81 -10.06
C LEU A 54 25.81 -13.88 -10.28
N ALA A 55 25.49 -15.16 -10.06
CA ALA A 55 26.41 -16.26 -10.34
C ALA A 55 26.74 -16.36 -11.83
N VAL A 56 25.73 -16.27 -12.71
CA VAL A 56 25.93 -16.24 -14.17
C VAL A 56 26.72 -15.00 -14.59
N ALA A 57 26.43 -13.84 -14.00
CA ALA A 57 27.19 -12.61 -14.23
C ALA A 57 28.66 -12.74 -13.81
N ALA A 58 28.95 -13.40 -12.68
CA ALA A 58 30.31 -13.66 -12.24
C ALA A 58 31.09 -14.55 -13.21
N VAL A 59 30.44 -15.60 -13.76
CA VAL A 59 31.03 -16.44 -14.81
C VAL A 59 31.31 -15.63 -16.09
N ALA A 60 30.37 -14.78 -16.50
CA ALA A 60 30.55 -13.90 -17.65
C ALA A 60 31.69 -12.89 -17.44
N ALA A 61 31.79 -12.30 -16.25
CA ALA A 61 32.87 -11.39 -15.87
C ALA A 61 34.23 -12.10 -15.86
N LEU A 62 34.30 -13.34 -15.36
CA LEU A 62 35.53 -14.14 -15.40
C LEU A 62 35.97 -14.41 -16.84
N ALA A 63 35.05 -14.81 -17.72
CA ALA A 63 35.35 -15.02 -19.14
C ALA A 63 35.85 -13.73 -19.82
N PHE A 64 35.25 -12.59 -19.49
CA PHE A 64 35.70 -11.27 -19.94
C PHE A 64 37.14 -10.98 -19.47
N VAL A 65 37.43 -11.13 -18.17
CA VAL A 65 38.76 -10.89 -17.58
C VAL A 65 39.81 -11.82 -18.16
N VAL A 66 39.51 -13.11 -18.32
CA VAL A 66 40.42 -14.08 -18.95
C VAL A 66 40.71 -13.70 -20.41
N GLY A 67 39.70 -13.22 -21.16
CA GLY A 67 39.88 -12.69 -22.50
C GLY A 67 40.86 -11.52 -22.55
N LEU A 68 40.74 -10.59 -21.60
CA LEU A 68 41.66 -9.44 -21.46
C LEU A 68 43.09 -9.89 -21.12
N LEU A 69 43.25 -10.78 -20.14
CA LEU A 69 44.56 -11.29 -19.72
C LEU A 69 45.26 -12.06 -20.84
N GLN A 70 44.50 -12.84 -21.62
CA GLN A 70 45.00 -13.55 -22.79
C GLN A 70 45.13 -12.67 -24.04
N ARG A 71 44.85 -11.36 -23.94
CA ARG A 71 44.88 -10.38 -25.04
C ARG A 71 44.11 -10.84 -26.27
N LYS A 72 42.94 -11.46 -26.05
CA LYS A 72 42.05 -11.91 -27.12
C LYS A 72 41.54 -10.70 -27.93
N GLU A 73 41.39 -10.92 -29.22
CA GLU A 73 40.85 -9.93 -30.16
C GLU A 73 39.40 -9.55 -29.85
N GLU A 74 38.95 -8.38 -30.34
CA GLU A 74 37.61 -7.82 -30.14
C GLU A 74 36.46 -8.81 -30.50
N GLY A 75 36.70 -9.76 -31.42
CA GLY A 75 35.73 -10.78 -31.82
C GLY A 75 35.49 -11.89 -30.78
N PHE A 76 36.23 -11.90 -29.66
CA PHE A 76 36.07 -12.91 -28.63
C PHE A 76 34.68 -12.87 -27.99
N LYS A 77 33.97 -14.00 -28.04
CA LYS A 77 32.59 -14.13 -27.55
C LYS A 77 32.42 -13.73 -26.08
N GLY A 78 33.46 -13.91 -25.26
CA GLY A 78 33.43 -13.55 -23.83
C GLY A 78 33.14 -12.07 -23.58
N TYR A 79 33.52 -11.18 -24.49
CA TYR A 79 33.26 -9.74 -24.37
C TYR A 79 31.80 -9.34 -24.59
N ARG A 80 30.94 -10.27 -25.04
CA ARG A 80 29.50 -10.02 -25.25
C ARG A 80 28.63 -10.63 -24.14
N LEU A 81 29.20 -11.42 -23.24
CA LEU A 81 28.43 -12.19 -22.27
C LEU A 81 27.72 -11.30 -21.24
N LEU A 82 28.40 -10.32 -20.65
CA LEU A 82 27.78 -9.45 -19.63
C LEU A 82 26.56 -8.67 -20.17
N PRO A 83 26.62 -8.01 -21.35
CA PRO A 83 25.44 -7.41 -21.96
C PRO A 83 24.31 -8.40 -22.23
N ILE A 84 24.63 -9.60 -22.71
CA ILE A 84 23.62 -10.66 -22.98
C ILE A 84 22.94 -11.10 -21.68
N VAL A 85 23.72 -11.31 -20.61
CA VAL A 85 23.19 -11.68 -19.29
C VAL A 85 22.27 -10.59 -18.76
N LEU A 86 22.68 -9.32 -18.85
CA LEU A 86 21.84 -8.19 -18.42
C LEU A 86 20.51 -8.15 -19.18
N VAL A 87 20.54 -8.16 -20.51
CA VAL A 87 19.33 -8.07 -21.33
C VAL A 87 18.43 -9.29 -21.09
N GLY A 88 19.00 -10.49 -21.03
CA GLY A 88 18.26 -11.72 -20.77
C GLY A 88 17.58 -11.72 -19.40
N ALA A 89 18.29 -11.27 -18.35
CA ALA A 89 17.75 -11.22 -17.00
C ALA A 89 16.62 -10.17 -16.89
N LEU A 90 16.82 -8.96 -17.42
CA LEU A 90 15.78 -7.92 -17.46
C LEU A 90 14.54 -8.35 -18.25
N PHE A 91 14.73 -9.07 -19.36
CA PHE A 91 13.61 -9.60 -20.14
C PHE A 91 12.80 -10.62 -19.35
N VAL A 92 13.48 -11.54 -18.65
CA VAL A 92 12.82 -12.51 -17.77
C VAL A 92 12.04 -11.80 -16.66
N ASP A 93 12.64 -10.79 -16.02
CA ASP A 93 11.96 -10.00 -14.98
C ASP A 93 10.73 -9.29 -15.52
N LEU A 94 10.81 -8.70 -16.71
CA LEU A 94 9.68 -8.04 -17.36
C LEU A 94 8.51 -9.01 -17.56
N VAL A 95 8.75 -10.17 -18.17
CA VAL A 95 7.73 -11.20 -18.43
C VAL A 95 7.06 -11.69 -17.14
N LEU A 96 7.82 -11.75 -16.05
CA LEU A 96 7.29 -12.18 -14.75
C LEU A 96 6.54 -11.07 -14.02
N SER A 97 6.92 -9.81 -14.23
CA SER A 97 6.31 -8.64 -13.59
C SER A 97 4.95 -8.26 -14.18
N GLU A 98 4.70 -8.54 -15.46
CA GLU A 98 3.49 -8.12 -16.19
C GLU A 98 2.19 -8.66 -15.56
N SER A 99 2.28 -9.74 -14.77
CA SER A 99 1.14 -10.36 -14.09
C SER A 99 0.82 -9.77 -12.70
N ARG A 100 1.58 -8.79 -12.20
CA ARG A 100 1.44 -8.27 -10.82
C ARG A 100 1.18 -6.77 -10.81
N THR A 101 0.03 -6.36 -10.27
CA THR A 101 -0.20 -4.96 -9.89
C THR A 101 0.67 -4.63 -8.67
N PRO A 102 1.57 -3.63 -8.76
CA PRO A 102 2.46 -3.28 -7.66
C PRO A 102 1.69 -2.44 -6.63
N LEU A 103 0.89 -3.10 -5.77
CA LEU A 103 0.34 -2.44 -4.59
C LEU A 103 1.43 -2.34 -3.52
N THR A 104 1.67 -1.13 -3.03
CA THR A 104 2.63 -0.92 -1.94
C THR A 104 1.99 -1.35 -0.62
N SER A 105 2.82 -1.67 0.37
CA SER A 105 2.35 -1.99 1.73
C SER A 105 1.58 -0.81 2.35
N THR A 106 2.00 0.42 2.06
CA THR A 106 1.31 1.65 2.48
C THR A 106 -0.08 1.77 1.85
N ASP A 107 -0.26 1.42 0.57
CA ASP A 107 -1.57 1.44 -0.07
C ASP A 107 -2.52 0.46 0.61
N ILE A 108 -2.05 -0.75 0.88
CA ILE A 108 -2.85 -1.80 1.51
C ILE A 108 -3.15 -1.46 2.97
N ALA A 109 -2.19 -0.90 3.71
CA ALA A 109 -2.40 -0.39 5.06
C ALA A 109 -3.46 0.72 5.08
N SER A 110 -3.43 1.63 4.09
CA SER A 110 -4.40 2.71 3.96
C SER A 110 -5.80 2.19 3.64
N MET A 111 -5.91 1.21 2.72
CA MET A 111 -7.18 0.55 2.41
C MET A 111 -7.76 -0.17 3.63
N ALA A 112 -6.92 -0.90 4.38
CA ALA A 112 -7.35 -1.57 5.60
C ALA A 112 -7.79 -0.58 6.69
N LEU A 113 -7.08 0.54 6.85
CA LEU A 113 -7.45 1.61 7.77
C LEU A 113 -8.80 2.25 7.37
N GLN A 114 -9.00 2.50 6.08
CA GLN A 114 -10.26 3.03 5.54
C GLN A 114 -11.43 2.06 5.72
N ARG A 115 -11.21 0.77 5.48
CA ARG A 115 -12.22 -0.27 5.67
C ARG A 115 -12.62 -0.38 7.15
N PHE A 116 -11.64 -0.40 8.06
CA PHE A 116 -11.90 -0.40 9.50
C PHE A 116 -12.65 0.86 9.94
N HIS A 117 -12.23 2.04 9.46
CA HIS A 117 -12.90 3.31 9.74
C HIS A 117 -14.36 3.28 9.30
N GLN A 118 -14.65 2.84 8.08
CA GLN A 118 -16.01 2.73 7.59
C GLN A 118 -16.86 1.81 8.47
N SER A 119 -16.36 0.61 8.79
CA SER A 119 -17.07 -0.33 9.66
C SER A 119 -17.27 0.22 11.08
N ALA A 120 -16.30 0.95 11.63
CA ALA A 120 -16.45 1.59 12.95
C ALA A 120 -17.44 2.76 12.90
N GLN A 121 -17.44 3.53 11.82
CA GLN A 121 -18.37 4.63 11.56
C GLN A 121 -19.82 4.12 11.45
N GLU A 122 -20.05 3.00 10.77
CA GLU A 122 -21.36 2.36 10.65
C GLU A 122 -21.90 1.83 12.00
N ARG A 123 -21.01 1.55 12.96
CA ARG A 123 -21.37 1.11 14.33
C ARG A 123 -21.47 2.28 15.31
N THR A 124 -21.26 3.50 14.86
CA THR A 124 -21.30 4.70 15.70
C THR A 124 -22.75 5.12 15.95
N SER A 125 -23.04 5.52 17.18
CA SER A 125 -24.35 6.06 17.55
C SER A 125 -24.44 7.56 17.24
N ALA A 126 -25.64 8.12 17.35
CA ALA A 126 -25.86 9.56 17.12
C ALA A 126 -25.09 10.47 18.09
N LEU A 127 -24.70 9.95 19.26
CA LEU A 127 -24.11 10.75 20.34
C LEU A 127 -22.66 10.33 20.67
N GLU A 128 -22.33 9.06 20.50
CA GLU A 128 -21.05 8.50 20.97
C GLU A 128 -20.48 7.46 20.00
N VAL A 129 -19.14 7.43 19.91
CA VAL A 129 -18.37 6.40 19.17
C VAL A 129 -18.26 5.09 19.97
N PRO A 130 -18.18 3.92 19.31
CA PRO A 130 -18.02 2.64 20.01
C PRO A 130 -16.66 2.56 20.70
N ASP A 131 -16.63 2.21 21.98
CA ASP A 131 -15.38 2.02 22.74
C ASP A 131 -15.19 0.60 23.27
N ASP A 132 -16.16 -0.30 23.04
CA ASP A 132 -16.07 -1.71 23.41
C ASP A 132 -15.02 -2.43 22.54
N PRO A 133 -13.91 -2.93 23.13
CA PRO A 133 -12.87 -3.64 22.38
C PRO A 133 -13.39 -4.89 21.68
N ARG A 134 -14.43 -5.57 22.20
CA ARG A 134 -14.94 -6.80 21.61
C ARG A 134 -15.67 -6.54 20.29
N LEU A 135 -16.48 -5.49 20.26
CA LEU A 135 -17.18 -5.05 19.05
C LEU A 135 -16.16 -4.63 17.99
N LEU A 136 -15.19 -3.79 18.36
CA LEU A 136 -14.16 -3.32 17.43
C LEU A 136 -13.25 -4.45 16.94
N GLN A 137 -12.94 -5.44 17.78
CA GLN A 137 -12.11 -6.59 17.41
C GLN A 137 -12.77 -7.43 16.31
N SER A 138 -14.10 -7.60 16.32
CA SER A 138 -14.81 -8.32 15.24
C SER A 138 -14.67 -7.66 13.87
N LEU A 139 -14.42 -6.35 13.83
CA LEU A 139 -14.23 -5.63 12.56
C LEU A 139 -12.89 -5.96 11.90
N LEU A 140 -11.92 -6.51 12.64
CA LEU A 140 -10.60 -6.85 12.12
C LEU A 140 -10.61 -8.10 11.22
N GLU A 141 -11.58 -9.00 11.41
CA GLU A 141 -11.64 -10.26 10.65
C GLU A 141 -11.88 -10.01 9.16
N GLU A 142 -12.60 -8.94 8.81
CA GLU A 142 -12.89 -8.55 7.42
C GLU A 142 -11.70 -7.89 6.71
N LEU A 143 -10.66 -7.47 7.44
CA LEU A 143 -9.52 -6.74 6.87
C LEU A 143 -8.47 -7.65 6.21
N GLY A 144 -8.55 -8.96 6.43
CA GLY A 144 -7.57 -9.93 5.96
C GLY A 144 -6.25 -9.87 6.75
N ARG A 145 -5.11 -9.81 6.05
CA ARG A 145 -3.77 -9.88 6.65
C ARG A 145 -3.02 -8.54 6.59
N PRO A 146 -2.24 -8.19 7.62
CA PRO A 146 -1.39 -7.00 7.60
C PRO A 146 -0.31 -7.04 6.52
N PRO A 147 0.03 -5.89 5.91
CA PRO A 147 0.94 -5.82 4.78
C PRO A 147 2.43 -5.80 5.16
N TYR A 148 2.84 -6.60 6.14
CA TYR A 148 4.18 -6.58 6.71
C TYR A 148 4.71 -7.98 7.01
N LEU A 149 6.03 -8.13 6.96
CA LEU A 149 6.73 -9.29 7.52
C LEU A 149 7.43 -8.88 8.81
N VAL A 150 7.39 -9.74 9.81
CA VAL A 150 8.19 -9.63 11.04
C VAL A 150 9.23 -10.73 11.00
N ARG A 151 10.52 -10.37 10.90
CA ARG A 151 11.64 -11.33 10.78
C ARG A 151 11.41 -12.38 9.69
N GLY A 152 10.91 -11.93 8.54
CA GLY A 152 10.62 -12.77 7.38
C GLY A 152 9.31 -13.56 7.45
N GLU A 153 8.52 -13.45 8.52
CA GLU A 153 7.23 -14.14 8.63
C GLU A 153 6.06 -13.19 8.41
N SER A 154 5.08 -13.62 7.61
CA SER A 154 3.85 -12.85 7.41
C SER A 154 2.99 -12.85 8.67
N LEU A 155 2.44 -11.68 9.01
CA LEU A 155 1.51 -11.57 10.12
C LEU A 155 0.18 -12.27 9.80
N PRO A 156 -0.38 -13.09 10.71
CA PRO A 156 -1.56 -13.89 10.42
C PRO A 156 -2.85 -13.07 10.43
N ALA A 157 -2.92 -12.01 11.24
CA ALA A 157 -4.10 -11.17 11.41
C ALA A 157 -3.73 -9.80 11.98
N TYR A 158 -4.62 -8.83 11.80
CA TYR A 158 -4.54 -7.55 12.51
C TYR A 158 -4.84 -7.74 14.00
N THR A 159 -4.34 -6.81 14.82
CA THR A 159 -4.68 -6.74 16.25
C THR A 159 -5.20 -5.36 16.61
N LEU A 160 -5.98 -5.25 17.69
CA LEU A 160 -6.55 -3.99 18.13
C LEU A 160 -5.96 -3.57 19.48
N GLN A 161 -5.67 -2.28 19.63
CA GLN A 161 -5.47 -1.65 20.92
C GLN A 161 -6.39 -0.43 21.04
N VAL A 162 -7.33 -0.50 21.98
CA VAL A 162 -8.21 0.63 22.30
C VAL A 162 -7.58 1.47 23.42
N ARG A 163 -7.48 2.78 23.22
CA ARG A 163 -7.02 3.76 24.21
C ARG A 163 -8.16 4.75 24.47
N LYS A 164 -8.28 5.23 25.70
CA LYS A 164 -9.32 6.18 26.11
C LYS A 164 -8.71 7.53 26.47
N ASP A 165 -9.55 8.55 26.52
CA ASP A 165 -9.22 9.91 26.94
C ASP A 165 -8.07 10.53 26.13
N CYS A 166 -8.08 10.32 24.81
CA CYS A 166 -7.06 10.82 23.89
C CYS A 166 -7.36 12.26 23.44
N GLU A 167 -6.33 13.11 23.36
CA GLU A 167 -6.46 14.48 22.83
C GLU A 167 -6.20 14.57 21.31
N GLY A 168 -5.81 13.46 20.67
CA GLY A 168 -5.45 13.44 19.26
C GLY A 168 -5.08 12.04 18.74
N PRO A 169 -4.68 11.94 17.45
CA PRO A 169 -4.19 10.69 16.88
C PRO A 169 -2.88 10.27 17.54
N VAL A 170 -2.69 8.95 17.68
CA VAL A 170 -1.44 8.41 18.22
C VAL A 170 -0.31 8.71 17.25
N ARG A 171 0.71 9.45 17.72
CA ARG A 171 1.88 9.82 16.92
C ARG A 171 3.05 8.83 17.07
N ASP A 172 3.13 8.19 18.23
CA ASP A 172 4.15 7.20 18.54
C ASP A 172 3.55 6.06 19.38
N ALA A 173 4.04 4.85 19.14
CA ALA A 173 3.53 3.62 19.71
C ALA A 173 4.67 2.64 20.05
N PRO A 174 5.59 3.03 20.95
CA PRO A 174 6.74 2.20 21.29
C PRO A 174 6.28 0.87 21.89
N GLY A 175 6.90 -0.23 21.45
CA GLY A 175 6.59 -1.58 21.91
C GLY A 175 5.29 -2.18 21.35
N VAL A 176 4.56 -1.45 20.49
CA VAL A 176 3.39 -2.00 19.80
C VAL A 176 3.83 -2.76 18.54
N ARG A 177 3.19 -3.91 18.30
CA ARG A 177 3.54 -4.78 17.16
C ARG A 177 3.02 -4.19 15.85
N ALA A 178 3.73 -4.43 14.74
CA ALA A 178 3.22 -4.15 13.41
C ALA A 178 1.91 -4.89 13.14
N GLY A 179 1.03 -4.31 12.33
CA GLY A 179 -0.32 -4.81 12.08
C GLY A 179 -1.31 -4.53 13.23
N THR A 180 -0.95 -3.68 14.20
CA THR A 180 -1.89 -3.23 15.24
C THR A 180 -2.64 -2.00 14.77
N ILE A 181 -3.97 -2.03 14.82
CA ILE A 181 -4.82 -0.85 14.71
C ILE A 181 -4.98 -0.25 16.10
N LEU A 182 -4.63 1.02 16.23
CA LEU A 182 -4.81 1.81 17.44
C LEU A 182 -6.07 2.64 17.31
N TYR A 183 -7.02 2.42 18.23
CA TYR A 183 -8.27 3.14 18.30
C TYR A 183 -8.26 4.05 19.54
N CYS A 184 -8.00 5.34 19.34
CA CYS A 184 -7.86 6.33 20.42
C CYS A 184 -9.17 7.10 20.56
N VAL A 185 -9.93 6.83 21.62
CA VAL A 185 -11.22 7.47 21.90
C VAL A 185 -11.00 8.79 22.62
N ALA A 186 -11.62 9.85 22.12
CA ALA A 186 -11.63 11.17 22.75
C ALA A 186 -12.40 11.14 24.08
N PRO A 187 -12.15 12.10 24.99
CA PRO A 187 -12.99 12.31 26.16
C PRO A 187 -14.48 12.37 25.77
N GLU A 188 -15.34 11.84 26.64
CA GLU A 188 -16.79 11.80 26.43
C GLU A 188 -17.24 11.08 25.14
N ARG A 189 -16.36 10.30 24.50
CA ARG A 189 -16.67 9.50 23.30
C ARG A 189 -17.18 10.32 22.11
N GLN A 190 -16.82 11.60 22.05
CA GLN A 190 -17.22 12.53 20.96
C GLN A 190 -16.45 12.31 19.66
N GLY A 191 -15.49 11.39 19.64
CA GLY A 191 -14.74 11.02 18.45
C GLY A 191 -13.70 9.95 18.77
N ALA A 192 -13.14 9.32 17.74
CA ALA A 192 -12.00 8.43 17.88
C ALA A 192 -11.05 8.52 16.69
N TRP A 193 -9.76 8.62 16.97
CA TRP A 193 -8.71 8.55 15.96
C TRP A 193 -8.27 7.11 15.76
N VAL A 194 -8.34 6.65 14.52
CA VAL A 194 -7.86 5.34 14.09
C VAL A 194 -6.52 5.53 13.42
N THR A 195 -5.49 4.85 13.94
CA THR A 195 -4.13 4.82 13.38
C THR A 195 -3.67 3.36 13.26
N MET A 196 -2.63 3.11 12.46
CA MET A 196 -2.05 1.77 12.30
C MET A 196 -0.56 1.78 12.65
N VAL A 197 -0.07 0.70 13.25
CA VAL A 197 1.35 0.43 13.48
C VAL A 197 1.87 -0.48 12.38
N GLY A 198 2.97 -0.08 11.75
CA GLY A 198 3.61 -0.71 10.62
C GLY A 198 4.98 -0.11 10.39
N LEU A 199 5.18 0.54 9.25
CA LEU A 199 6.37 1.33 8.91
C LEU A 199 5.95 2.67 8.28
N PRO A 200 6.78 3.72 8.41
CA PRO A 200 6.67 4.92 7.58
C PRO A 200 6.71 4.57 6.09
N ALA A 201 6.01 5.32 5.24
CA ALA A 201 5.94 5.02 3.81
C ALA A 201 7.29 5.12 3.09
N GLU A 202 8.22 5.89 3.65
CA GLU A 202 9.56 6.09 3.15
C GLU A 202 10.52 4.94 3.54
N GLU A 203 10.11 4.10 4.51
CA GLU A 203 10.95 3.03 5.05
C GLU A 203 10.50 1.66 4.56
N ARG A 204 11.46 0.88 4.07
CA ARG A 204 11.22 -0.53 3.66
C ARG A 204 11.53 -1.54 4.76
N PHE A 205 12.35 -1.14 5.73
CA PHE A 205 12.81 -1.98 6.84
C PHE A 205 13.03 -1.10 8.06
N GLY A 206 12.61 -1.55 9.23
CA GLY A 206 12.79 -0.79 10.45
C GLY A 206 12.10 -1.43 11.66
N PRO A 207 12.17 -0.77 12.83
CA PRO A 207 11.31 -1.10 13.95
C PRO A 207 9.84 -0.74 13.63
N PRO A 208 8.86 -1.36 14.32
CA PRO A 208 7.46 -0.98 14.17
C PRO A 208 7.25 0.48 14.61
N ALA A 209 6.57 1.26 13.78
CA ALA A 209 6.22 2.65 14.07
C ALA A 209 4.79 2.96 13.56
N VAL A 210 4.23 4.11 13.96
CA VAL A 210 2.95 4.55 13.39
C VAL A 210 3.12 4.80 11.90
N VAL A 211 2.20 4.29 11.08
CA VAL A 211 2.21 4.51 9.63
C VAL A 211 2.11 6.01 9.35
N SER A 212 3.11 6.56 8.65
CA SER A 212 3.21 7.98 8.33
C SER A 212 3.57 8.19 6.87
N VAL A 213 3.25 9.37 6.36
CA VAL A 213 3.69 9.84 5.03
C VAL A 213 4.22 11.26 5.18
N ALA A 214 5.42 11.52 4.67
CA ALA A 214 6.13 12.79 4.84
C ALA A 214 6.28 13.22 6.32
N GLY A 215 6.45 12.25 7.21
CA GLY A 215 6.59 12.46 8.66
C GLY A 215 5.28 12.71 9.42
N GLU A 216 4.14 12.78 8.74
CA GLU A 216 2.84 12.98 9.38
C GLU A 216 2.10 11.64 9.55
N PRO A 217 1.55 11.36 10.76
CA PRO A 217 0.85 10.11 11.02
C PRO A 217 -0.43 10.02 10.18
N ARG A 218 -0.64 8.86 9.56
CA ARG A 218 -1.88 8.56 8.85
C ARG A 218 -2.94 8.16 9.86
N PHE A 219 -4.01 8.95 9.91
CA PHE A 219 -5.15 8.66 10.76
C PHE A 219 -6.47 8.90 10.02
N LEU A 220 -7.52 8.23 10.51
CA LEU A 220 -8.90 8.52 10.16
C LEU A 220 -9.68 8.82 11.44
N LEU A 221 -10.67 9.70 11.35
CA LEU A 221 -11.44 10.15 12.50
C LEU A 221 -12.87 9.61 12.39
N VAL A 222 -13.24 8.78 13.36
CA VAL A 222 -14.62 8.32 13.57
C VAL A 222 -15.31 9.37 14.42
N ARG A 223 -16.51 9.81 14.02
CA ARG A 223 -17.30 10.81 14.75
C ARG A 223 -18.76 10.37 14.87
N PRO A 224 -19.46 10.75 15.94
CA PRO A 224 -20.92 10.65 15.97
C PRO A 224 -21.53 11.34 14.75
N ILE A 225 -22.53 10.71 14.12
CA ILE A 225 -23.31 11.32 13.05
C ILE A 225 -24.60 11.83 13.71
N PRO A 226 -24.75 13.15 13.94
CA PRO A 226 -26.00 13.69 14.45
C PRO A 226 -27.14 13.37 13.46
N PRO A 227 -28.37 13.12 13.95
CA PRO A 227 -29.48 12.63 13.12
C PRO A 227 -29.84 13.57 11.97
N ASP A 228 -29.56 14.87 12.11
CA ASP A 228 -29.82 15.88 11.07
C ASP A 228 -28.85 15.80 9.86
N GLU A 229 -27.70 15.13 10.01
CA GLU A 229 -26.71 14.94 8.94
C GLU A 229 -26.77 13.55 8.29
N ALA A 230 -27.62 12.64 8.79
CA ALA A 230 -27.66 11.24 8.40
C ALA A 230 -28.47 10.94 7.11
N GLU A 231 -29.18 11.93 6.54
CA GLU A 231 -29.96 11.74 5.31
C GLU A 231 -29.26 12.28 4.05
N PRO A 232 -28.79 11.41 3.14
CA PRO A 232 -28.46 11.84 1.80
C PRO A 232 -29.74 11.94 0.95
N GLY A 233 -30.22 13.16 0.68
CA GLY A 233 -30.91 13.46 -0.58
C GLY A 233 -32.44 13.63 -0.58
N ALA A 234 -33.07 14.16 0.47
CA ALA A 234 -34.48 14.60 0.38
C ALA A 234 -34.66 16.05 -0.13
N ALA A 235 -33.60 16.88 -0.17
CA ALA A 235 -33.70 18.31 -0.48
C ALA A 235 -34.10 18.66 -1.94
N PHE A 236 -34.16 17.69 -2.86
CA PHE A 236 -34.54 17.91 -4.26
C PHE A 236 -35.84 17.20 -4.70
N ARG A 237 -36.57 16.53 -3.80
CA ARG A 237 -37.80 15.80 -4.18
C ARG A 237 -39.11 16.58 -4.01
N ASP A 238 -39.12 17.68 -3.27
CA ASP A 238 -40.36 18.45 -3.03
C ASP A 238 -40.73 19.44 -4.15
N SER A 239 -39.88 19.64 -5.16
CA SER A 239 -40.18 20.57 -6.28
C SER A 239 -40.93 19.93 -7.46
N LEU A 240 -41.33 18.66 -7.40
CA LEU A 240 -41.97 17.94 -8.51
C LEU A 240 -43.35 17.33 -8.18
N ALA A 241 -43.91 17.62 -7.02
CA ALA A 241 -45.27 17.19 -6.66
C ALA A 241 -46.28 18.36 -6.73
N ALA A 242 -46.50 18.87 -7.94
CA ALA A 242 -47.73 19.60 -8.26
C ALA A 242 -48.26 19.09 -9.61
N PRO A 243 -49.22 18.14 -9.64
CA PRO A 243 -49.93 17.86 -10.88
C PRO A 243 -50.86 19.06 -11.20
N PRO A 244 -50.84 19.60 -12.42
CA PRO A 244 -51.89 20.53 -12.83
C PRO A 244 -53.21 19.75 -12.95
N SER A 245 -54.20 20.09 -12.14
CA SER A 245 -55.56 19.62 -12.35
C SER A 245 -56.10 20.16 -13.67
N PRO A 246 -56.59 19.31 -14.60
CA PRO A 246 -57.37 19.78 -15.72
C PRO A 246 -58.83 19.93 -15.26
N ALA A 247 -59.27 21.14 -14.98
CA ALA A 247 -60.70 21.43 -14.87
C ALA A 247 -61.22 21.66 -16.30
N GLY A 248 -61.74 20.57 -16.89
CA GLY A 248 -62.54 20.62 -18.11
C GLY A 248 -63.93 21.19 -17.83
N ASP A 249 -64.38 22.00 -18.78
CA ASP A 249 -65.70 22.61 -18.87
C ASP A 249 -66.86 21.61 -18.77
N THR A 250 -67.86 21.98 -17.97
CA THR A 250 -69.31 21.77 -18.10
C THR A 250 -69.91 22.34 -16.80
N ASP A 251 -70.89 23.23 -16.76
CA ASP A 251 -72.12 23.25 -17.53
C ASP A 251 -72.78 24.64 -17.47
N ALA A 252 -73.49 25.00 -18.54
CA ALA A 252 -74.28 26.23 -18.63
C ALA A 252 -75.62 26.07 -17.92
N GLY A 253 -75.99 27.01 -17.04
CA GLY A 253 -77.30 27.00 -16.37
C GLY A 253 -77.56 28.28 -15.54
N SER A 254 -77.99 29.33 -16.22
CA SER A 254 -78.60 30.58 -15.67
C SER A 254 -79.90 30.28 -14.88
N PRO A 255 -80.58 31.22 -14.17
CA PRO A 255 -80.41 32.69 -14.12
C PRO A 255 -80.67 33.44 -12.77
N ARG A 256 -80.44 34.77 -12.82
CA ARG A 256 -81.15 35.90 -12.15
C ARG A 256 -80.93 36.25 -10.66
N ALA A 257 -80.37 37.45 -10.44
CA ALA A 257 -80.96 38.61 -9.70
C ALA A 257 -79.88 39.72 -9.62
N GLY A 258 -79.99 40.87 -10.31
CA GLY A 258 -80.53 42.16 -9.80
C GLY A 258 -79.42 42.99 -9.11
N PRO A 259 -79.42 44.35 -9.09
CA PRO A 259 -80.38 45.34 -9.60
C PRO A 259 -79.93 46.08 -10.88
#